data_AF-A0A961XP28-F1
#
_entry.id   AF-A0A961XP28-F1
#
_cell.length_a   1.000
_cell.length_b   1.000
_cell.length_c   1.000
_cell.angle_alpha   90.00
_cell.angle_beta   90.00
_cell.angle_gamma   90.00
#
_symmetry.space_group_name_H-M   'P 1'
#
loop_
_entity.id
_entity.type
_entity.pdbx_description
1 polymer ?
#
loop_
_entity_poly.entity_id
_entity_poly.type
_entity_poly.pdbx_seq_one_letter_code
_entity_poly.pdbx_strand_id
1 'polypeptide(L)'
;MQRALSLLKSPAIVALAVGLALAGCAKQKLPDNANGLGLNNGATPGTQQDFTVNVGDRIFFETDSSALTSQARETLDRQAQWLARYTNYP
;
A
#
# COMPACT_ATOMS: atom_id res chain seq x y z
N MET A 1 16.75 46.63 -12.28
CA MET A 1 16.01 45.86 -11.24
C MET A 1 14.87 46.64 -10.58
N GLN A 2 14.29 47.68 -11.21
CA GLN A 2 13.21 48.51 -10.59
C GLN A 2 11.79 48.12 -11.03
N ARG A 3 11.65 47.38 -12.15
CA ARG A 3 10.35 46.95 -12.69
C ARG A 3 9.73 45.75 -11.99
N ALA A 4 10.55 44.92 -11.34
CA ALA A 4 10.06 43.79 -10.54
C ALA A 4 9.41 44.27 -9.22
N LEU A 5 9.87 45.41 -8.70
CA LEU A 5 9.41 45.95 -7.41
C LEU A 5 8.14 46.81 -7.51
N SER A 6 7.77 47.26 -8.72
CA SER A 6 6.53 48.02 -8.95
C SER A 6 5.27 47.15 -8.94
N LEU A 7 5.41 45.86 -9.28
CA LEU A 7 4.31 44.89 -9.23
C LEU A 7 3.82 44.62 -7.80
N LEU A 8 4.70 44.81 -6.81
CA LEU A 8 4.42 44.59 -5.39
C LEU A 8 3.59 45.73 -4.75
N LYS A 9 3.36 46.84 -5.47
CA LYS A 9 2.57 47.99 -5.01
C LYS A 9 1.12 47.97 -5.50
N SER A 10 0.76 47.02 -6.37
CA SER A 10 -0.60 46.90 -6.91
C SER A 10 -1.50 46.16 -5.89
N PRO A 11 -2.54 46.81 -5.34
CA PRO A 11 -3.38 46.20 -4.31
C PRO A 11 -4.12 44.95 -4.80
N ALA A 12 -4.40 44.85 -6.12
CA ALA A 12 -5.00 43.67 -6.74
C ALA A 12 -4.07 42.44 -6.70
N ILE A 13 -2.75 42.63 -6.88
CA ILE A 13 -1.76 41.54 -6.84
C ILE A 13 -1.56 41.06 -5.39
N VAL A 14 -1.58 41.99 -4.44
CA VAL A 14 -1.53 41.67 -3.00
C VAL A 14 -2.76 40.88 -2.58
N ALA A 15 -3.96 41.29 -3.00
CA ALA A 15 -5.20 40.58 -2.67
C ALA A 15 -5.24 39.15 -3.25
N LEU A 16 -4.76 38.96 -4.49
CA LEU A 16 -4.68 37.64 -5.12
C LEU A 16 -3.67 36.72 -4.41
N ALA A 17 -2.50 37.24 -4.05
CA ALA A 17 -1.47 36.48 -3.35
C ALA A 17 -1.92 36.07 -1.92
N VAL A 18 -2.61 36.97 -1.21
CA VAL A 18 -3.19 36.67 0.11
C VAL A 18 -4.34 35.68 0.01
N GLY A 19 -5.19 35.79 -1.03
CA GLY A 19 -6.25 34.83 -1.29
C GLY A 19 -5.75 33.41 -1.56
N LEU A 20 -4.69 33.27 -2.37
CA LEU A 20 -4.04 31.97 -2.62
C LEU A 20 -3.39 31.40 -1.35
N ALA A 21 -2.88 32.25 -0.45
CA ALA A 21 -2.24 31.81 0.79
C ALA A 21 -3.23 31.18 1.80
N LEU A 22 -4.51 31.52 1.74
CA LEU A 22 -5.53 30.99 2.67
C LEU A 22 -6.14 29.65 2.24
N ALA A 23 -5.91 29.20 1.00
CA ALA A 23 -6.42 27.91 0.51
C ALA A 23 -5.63 26.68 1.03
N GLY A 24 -4.52 26.88 1.75
CA GLY A 24 -3.63 25.81 2.20
C GLY A 24 -4.02 25.10 3.51
N CYS A 25 -5.09 25.52 4.19
CA CYS A 25 -5.42 25.03 5.53
C CYS A 25 -6.55 23.97 5.58
N ALA A 26 -6.66 23.11 4.57
CA ALA A 26 -7.44 21.87 4.68
C ALA A 26 -6.49 20.70 4.95
N LYS A 27 -6.07 20.53 6.22
CA LYS A 27 -5.35 19.32 6.66
C LYS A 27 -6.34 18.16 6.80
N GLN A 28 -6.86 17.67 5.68
CA GLN A 28 -7.57 16.39 5.66
C GLN A 28 -6.53 15.33 6.00
N LYS A 29 -6.61 14.76 7.21
CA LYS A 29 -5.89 13.54 7.56
C LYS A 29 -6.46 12.42 6.70
N LEU A 30 -5.94 12.27 5.50
CA LEU A 30 -6.08 11.03 4.77
C LEU A 30 -5.35 9.97 5.62
N PRO A 31 -5.98 8.86 5.94
CA PRO A 31 -5.30 7.80 6.66
C PRO A 31 -4.09 7.32 5.85
N ASP A 32 -2.90 7.47 6.40
CA ASP A 32 -1.62 7.08 5.79
C ASP A 32 -1.39 5.56 5.78
N ASN A 33 -2.42 4.78 6.06
CA ASN A 33 -2.38 3.33 6.13
C ASN A 33 -3.56 2.71 5.39
N ALA A 34 -3.30 1.58 4.71
CA ALA A 34 -4.28 0.84 3.93
C ALA A 34 -5.58 0.53 4.70
N ASN A 35 -5.49 0.35 6.03
CA ASN A 35 -6.64 0.09 6.90
C ASN A 35 -7.59 1.30 7.01
N GLY A 36 -7.08 2.53 7.03
CA GLY A 36 -7.95 3.71 7.09
C GLY A 36 -8.51 4.11 5.72
N LEU A 37 -7.89 3.66 4.63
CA LEU A 37 -8.39 3.88 3.26
C LEU A 37 -9.45 2.85 2.84
N GLY A 38 -9.85 1.93 3.72
CA GLY A 38 -10.74 0.82 3.37
C GLY A 38 -10.13 -0.16 2.35
N LEU A 39 -8.82 -0.06 2.12
CA LEU A 39 -8.05 -0.95 1.24
C LEU A 39 -7.58 -2.21 1.98
N ASN A 40 -7.72 -2.25 3.30
CA ASN A 40 -7.54 -3.46 4.07
C ASN A 40 -8.79 -4.33 3.96
N ASN A 41 -8.99 -4.90 2.77
CA ASN A 41 -9.65 -6.19 2.65
C ASN A 41 -8.67 -7.21 3.24
N GLY A 42 -8.57 -7.20 4.58
CA GLY A 42 -7.73 -8.10 5.33
C GLY A 42 -7.97 -9.51 4.83
N ALA A 43 -6.88 -10.26 4.65
CA ALA A 43 -6.90 -11.59 4.09
C ALA A 43 -7.91 -12.44 4.90
N THR A 44 -9.11 -12.60 4.34
CA THR A 44 -10.21 -13.23 5.07
C THR A 44 -9.86 -14.71 5.20
N PRO A 45 -9.88 -15.30 6.40
CA PRO A 45 -9.42 -16.67 6.60
C PRO A 45 -10.07 -17.63 5.60
N GLY A 46 -9.27 -18.47 4.94
CA GLY A 46 -9.75 -19.42 3.93
C GLY A 46 -9.91 -18.85 2.52
N THR A 47 -9.64 -17.57 2.30
CA THR A 47 -9.61 -16.98 0.95
C THR A 47 -8.24 -17.16 0.27
N GLN A 48 -8.20 -16.99 -1.05
CA GLN A 48 -6.95 -16.97 -1.81
C GLN A 48 -5.97 -15.88 -1.32
N GLN A 49 -6.49 -14.73 -0.91
CA GLN A 49 -5.65 -13.69 -0.32
C GLN A 49 -5.03 -14.14 1.01
N ASP A 50 -5.78 -14.88 1.84
CA ASP A 50 -5.27 -15.45 3.11
C ASP A 50 -4.17 -16.49 2.84
N PHE A 51 -4.35 -17.34 1.85
CA PHE A 51 -3.33 -18.29 1.43
C PHE A 51 -2.04 -17.57 1.00
N THR A 52 -2.14 -16.56 0.13
CA THR A 52 -0.96 -15.84 -0.37
C THR A 52 -0.27 -15.02 0.72
N VAL A 53 -1.03 -14.29 1.55
CA VAL A 53 -0.45 -13.36 2.55
C VAL A 53 0.09 -14.10 3.77
N ASN A 54 -0.64 -15.09 4.28
CA ASN A 54 -0.29 -15.73 5.56
C ASN A 54 0.47 -17.05 5.41
N VAL A 55 0.38 -17.73 4.26
CA VAL A 55 1.10 -19.00 4.00
C VAL A 55 2.20 -18.83 2.96
N GLY A 56 1.91 -18.07 1.89
CA GLY A 56 2.73 -17.97 0.70
C GLY A 56 2.33 -19.05 -0.31
N ASP A 57 1.89 -18.65 -1.50
CA ASP A 57 1.39 -19.54 -2.56
C ASP A 57 2.51 -20.12 -3.44
N ARG A 58 3.76 -19.67 -3.24
CA ARG A 58 4.91 -19.99 -4.09
C ARG A 58 5.97 -20.76 -3.33
N ILE A 59 6.50 -21.78 -4.00
CA ILE A 59 7.68 -22.51 -3.56
C ILE A 59 8.84 -22.11 -4.47
N PHE A 60 9.89 -21.56 -3.87
CA PHE A 60 11.10 -21.17 -4.58
C PHE A 60 12.11 -22.32 -4.59
N PHE A 61 12.84 -22.42 -5.69
CA PHE A 61 13.92 -23.37 -5.88
C PHE A 61 15.22 -22.62 -6.08
N GLU A 62 16.34 -23.28 -5.79
CA GLU A 62 17.65 -22.78 -6.15
C GLU A 62 17.81 -22.73 -7.68
N THR A 63 18.74 -21.89 -8.14
CA THR A 63 19.01 -21.77 -9.58
C THR A 63 19.46 -23.11 -10.14
N ASP A 64 18.87 -23.51 -11.27
CA ASP A 64 19.15 -24.79 -11.96
C ASP A 64 18.92 -26.04 -11.08
N SER A 65 17.99 -25.97 -10.13
CA SER A 65 17.65 -27.08 -9.24
C SER A 65 16.14 -27.32 -9.15
N SER A 66 15.76 -28.59 -9.02
CA SER A 66 14.39 -29.02 -8.68
C SER A 66 14.28 -29.57 -7.26
N ALA A 67 15.38 -29.52 -6.48
CA ALA A 67 15.40 -30.02 -5.11
C ALA A 67 14.80 -29.01 -4.13
N LEU A 68 13.99 -29.51 -3.18
CA LEU A 68 13.42 -28.68 -2.12
C LEU A 68 14.46 -28.41 -1.02
N THR A 69 14.67 -27.12 -0.74
CA THR A 69 15.42 -26.66 0.44
C THR A 69 14.62 -26.92 1.72
N SER A 70 15.24 -26.80 2.89
CA SER A 70 14.54 -26.92 4.18
C SER A 70 13.41 -25.89 4.30
N GLN A 71 13.67 -24.64 3.91
CA GLN A 71 12.69 -23.56 3.92
C GLN A 71 11.53 -23.85 2.95
N ALA A 72 11.82 -24.36 1.74
CA ALA A 72 10.80 -24.72 0.78
C ALA A 72 9.87 -25.83 1.32
N ARG A 73 10.43 -26.84 1.99
CA ARG A 73 9.63 -27.89 2.66
C ARG A 73 8.74 -27.31 3.75
N GLU A 74 9.26 -26.42 4.60
CA GLU A 74 8.48 -25.81 5.67
C GLU A 74 7.30 -25.00 5.13
N THR A 75 7.49 -24.23 4.05
CA THR A 75 6.38 -23.54 3.38
C THR A 75 5.38 -24.52 2.81
N LEU A 76 5.83 -25.60 2.15
CA LEU A 76 4.94 -26.62 1.60
C LEU A 76 4.11 -27.32 2.70
N ASP A 77 4.70 -27.57 3.87
CA ASP A 77 3.99 -28.14 5.01
C ASP A 77 2.90 -27.20 5.52
N ARG A 78 3.17 -25.88 5.58
CA ARG A 78 2.15 -24.88 5.92
C ARG A 78 1.02 -24.83 4.89
N GLN A 79 1.37 -24.91 3.60
CA GLN A 79 0.38 -24.96 2.51
C GLN A 79 -0.55 -26.17 2.66
N ALA A 80 0.01 -27.36 2.88
CA ALA A 80 -0.76 -28.58 3.09
C ALA A 80 -1.70 -28.49 4.29
N GLN A 81 -1.21 -27.96 5.43
CA GLN A 81 -2.02 -27.78 6.63
C GLN A 81 -3.16 -26.78 6.43
N TRP A 82 -2.91 -25.68 5.69
CA TRP A 82 -3.92 -24.68 5.39
C TRP A 82 -5.01 -25.24 4.47
N LEU A 83 -4.64 -25.97 3.41
CA LEU A 83 -5.58 -26.60 2.49
C LEU A 83 -6.40 -27.70 3.15
N ALA A 84 -5.81 -28.43 4.11
CA ALA A 84 -6.54 -29.39 4.93
C ALA A 84 -7.60 -28.73 5.83
N ARG A 85 -7.35 -27.48 6.27
CA ARG A 85 -8.31 -26.70 7.06
C ARG A 85 -9.42 -26.09 6.21
N TYR A 86 -9.10 -25.63 5.00
CA TYR A 86 -10.03 -24.99 4.08
C TYR A 86 -10.22 -25.81 2.81
N THR A 87 -10.94 -26.93 2.94
CA THR A 87 -11.15 -27.90 1.85
C THR A 87 -12.01 -27.39 0.68
N ASN A 88 -12.75 -26.29 0.87
CA ASN A 88 -13.54 -25.63 -0.18
C ASN A 88 -12.75 -24.49 -0.84
N TYR A 89 -11.43 -24.64 -0.95
CA TYR A 89 -10.60 -23.70 -1.70
C TYR A 89 -10.93 -23.83 -3.21
N PRO A 90 -11.21 -22.71 -3.91
CA PRO A 90 -11.60 -22.73 -5.32
C PRO A 90 -10.48 -23.12 -6.28
#